data_AF-A0A6N6SZT4-F1
#
_entry.id   AF-A0A6N6SZT4-F1
#
_cell.length_a   1.000
_cell.length_b   1.000
_cell.length_c   1.000
_cell.angle_alpha   90.00
_cell.angle_beta   90.00
_cell.angle_gamma   90.00
#
_symmetry.space_group_name_H-M   'P 1'
#
loop_
_entity.id
_entity.type
_entity.pdbx_description
1 polymer ?
#
loop_
_entity_poly.entity_id
_entity_poly.type
_entity_poly.pdbx_seq_one_letter_code
_entity_poly.pdbx_strand_id
1 'polypeptide(L)' 'MSTSTISSYDEALDFYPEAKRGAPGPNLLKKIRLVWEAMSEAHAASRRYHELTARGMSPDEAATKVFSEHYGAK' A
#
# COMPACT_ATOMS: atom_id res chain seq x y z
N MET A 1 3.00 -22.87 37.02
CA MET A 1 1.80 -22.89 36.16
C MET A 1 1.27 -21.47 36.04
N SER A 2 0.93 -21.07 34.82
CA SER A 2 0.05 -19.96 34.41
C SER A 2 0.47 -18.52 34.78
N THR A 3 1.07 -17.75 33.85
CA THR A 3 0.49 -16.95 32.74
C THR A 3 -0.09 -15.60 33.19
N SER A 4 0.70 -14.56 32.92
CA SER A 4 0.35 -13.27 32.32
C SER A 4 -1.09 -12.77 32.45
N THR A 5 -1.28 -11.69 33.21
CA THR A 5 -2.25 -10.66 32.85
C THR A 5 -1.65 -9.30 33.20
N ILE A 6 -0.88 -8.76 32.27
CA ILE A 6 -0.39 -7.39 32.29
C ILE A 6 -1.62 -6.48 32.22
N SER A 7 -2.07 -6.03 33.39
CA SER A 7 -3.16 -5.07 33.61
C SER A 7 -2.71 -3.63 33.33
N SER A 8 -1.88 -3.41 32.31
CA SER A 8 -1.22 -2.11 32.07
C SER A 8 -1.41 -1.56 30.66
N TYR A 9 -2.31 -2.14 29.85
CA TYR A 9 -2.60 -1.63 28.51
C TYR A 9 -3.73 -0.58 28.49
N ASP A 10 -4.61 -0.54 29.50
CA ASP A 10 -5.71 0.43 29.55
C ASP A 10 -5.30 1.81 30.08
N GLU A 11 -4.29 1.89 30.96
CA GLU A 11 -3.87 3.16 31.58
C GLU A 11 -3.07 4.07 30.62
N ALA A 12 -2.63 3.55 29.47
CA ALA A 12 -1.94 4.32 28.43
C ALA A 12 -2.91 5.09 27.49
N LEU A 13 -4.21 4.86 27.60
CA LEU A 13 -5.22 5.50 26.75
C LEU A 13 -5.91 6.70 27.43
N ASP A 14 -5.86 6.81 28.76
CA ASP A 14 -6.45 7.93 29.51
C ASP A 14 -5.62 9.23 29.46
N PHE A 15 -4.39 9.17 28.94
CA PHE A 15 -3.53 10.36 28.77
C PHE A 15 -3.87 11.21 27.53
N TYR A 16 -4.85 10.84 26.70
CA TYR A 16 -5.24 11.62 25.53
C TYR A 16 -6.62 12.25 25.70
N PRO A 17 -6.71 13.44 26.34
CA PRO A 17 -7.95 14.17 26.43
C PRO A 17 -8.30 14.70 25.04
N GLU A 18 -9.45 14.33 24.48
CA GLU A 18 -10.22 15.18 23.57
C GLU A 18 -9.52 15.75 22.30
N ALA A 19 -8.40 15.19 21.81
CA ALA A 19 -7.56 15.82 20.78
C ALA A 19 -7.40 15.07 19.44
N LYS A 20 -8.20 14.04 19.14
CA LYS A 20 -8.10 13.31 17.84
C LYS A 20 -9.36 13.34 16.98
N ARG A 21 -10.03 14.49 16.93
CA ARG A 21 -10.78 14.92 15.71
C ARG A 21 -9.94 15.88 14.85
N GLY A 22 -8.63 15.67 14.84
CA GLY A 22 -7.69 16.42 14.00
C GLY A 22 -7.61 15.80 12.61
N ALA A 23 -7.69 16.64 11.58
CA ALA A 23 -7.40 16.27 10.19
C ALA A 23 -6.11 15.42 10.11
N PRO A 24 -6.03 14.47 9.16
CA PRO A 24 -4.86 13.63 9.00
C PRO A 24 -3.60 14.50 8.91
N GLY A 25 -2.69 14.34 9.88
CA GLY A 25 -1.45 15.09 9.90
C GLY A 25 -0.66 14.91 8.59
N PRO A 26 0.29 15.81 8.28
CA PRO A 26 0.97 15.86 6.97
C PRO A 26 1.65 14.53 6.58
N ASN A 27 2.04 13.70 7.54
CA ASN A 27 2.59 12.36 7.28
C ASN A 27 1.56 11.32 6.85
N LEU A 28 0.31 11.41 7.33
CA LEU A 28 -0.75 10.48 6.94
C LEU A 28 -1.25 10.80 5.53
N LEU A 29 -1.38 12.09 5.18
CA LEU A 29 -1.70 12.52 3.82
C LEU A 29 -0.63 12.07 2.80
N LYS A 30 0.66 12.17 3.16
CA LYS A 30 1.75 11.64 2.32
C LYS A 30 1.65 10.13 2.09
N LYS A 31 1.31 9.36 3.13
CA LYS A 31 1.11 7.90 3.01
C LYS A 31 -0.10 7.56 2.13
N ILE A 32 -1.21 8.27 2.31
CA ILE A 32 -2.41 8.08 1.47
C ILE A 32 -2.08 8.38 0.01
N ARG A 33 -1.37 9.49 -0.26
CA ARG A 33 -0.94 9.84 -1.60
C ARG A 33 -0.02 8.78 -2.21
N LEU A 34 0.97 8.29 -1.46
CA LEU A 34 1.86 7.22 -1.92
C LEU A 34 1.09 5.95 -2.29
N VAL A 35 0.13 5.53 -1.46
CA VAL A 35 -0.73 4.37 -1.75
C VAL A 35 -1.57 4.61 -3.00
N TRP A 36 -2.12 5.80 -3.15
CA TRP A 36 -2.88 6.17 -4.36
C TRP A 36 -2.03 6.15 -5.63
N GLU A 37 -0.82 6.71 -5.57
CA GLU A 37 0.13 6.68 -6.69
C GLU A 37 0.51 5.24 -7.04
N ALA A 38 0.87 4.41 -6.04
CA ALA A 38 1.19 3.01 -6.24
C ALA A 38 0.00 2.20 -6.81
N MET A 39 -1.22 2.45 -6.35
CA MET A 39 -2.42 1.82 -6.89
C MET A 39 -2.68 2.21 -8.34
N SER A 40 -2.50 3.49 -8.69
CA SER A 40 -2.70 3.96 -10.06
C SER A 40 -1.70 3.32 -11.02
N GLU A 41 -0.45 3.17 -10.58
CA GLU A 41 0.62 2.54 -11.33
C GLU A 41 0.39 1.03 -11.49
N ALA A 42 -0.02 0.35 -10.41
CA ALA A 42 -0.38 -1.06 -10.45
C ALA A 42 -1.58 -1.34 -11.38
N HIS A 43 -2.58 -0.45 -11.38
CA HIS A 43 -3.74 -0.59 -12.28
C HIS A 43 -3.33 -0.43 -13.75
N ALA A 44 -2.45 0.53 -14.07
CA ALA A 44 -1.93 0.71 -15.42
C ALA A 44 -1.11 -0.50 -15.89
N ALA A 45 -0.22 -1.00 -15.03
CA ALA A 45 0.59 -2.19 -15.29
C ALA A 45 -0.29 -3.44 -15.52
N SER A 46 -1.33 -3.64 -14.71
CA SER A 46 -2.28 -4.74 -14.85
C SER A 46 -3.04 -4.67 -16.19
N ARG A 47 -3.51 -3.48 -16.61
CA ARG A 47 -4.15 -3.34 -17.93
C ARG A 47 -3.21 -3.70 -19.07
N ARG A 48 -1.97 -3.22 -19.03
CA ARG A 48 -0.95 -3.55 -20.04
C ARG A 48 -0.66 -5.04 -20.11
N TYR A 49 -0.55 -5.68 -18.95
CA TYR A 49 -0.37 -7.13 -18.87
C TYR A 49 -1.55 -7.88 -19.52
N HIS A 50 -2.79 -7.49 -19.21
CA HIS A 50 -3.98 -8.08 -19.83
C HIS A 50 -4.05 -7.83 -21.33
N GLU A 51 -3.66 -6.64 -21.81
CA GLU A 51 -3.59 -6.35 -23.25
C GLU A 51 -2.56 -7.24 -23.97
N LEU A 52 -1.39 -7.45 -23.36
CA LEU A 52 -0.32 -8.26 -23.95
C LEU A 52 -0.70 -9.74 -23.99
N THR A 53 -1.22 -10.26 -22.89
CA THR A 53 -1.70 -11.65 -22.81
C THR A 53 -2.88 -11.90 -23.76
N ALA A 54 -3.82 -10.94 -23.88
CA ALA A 54 -4.91 -11.02 -24.85
C ALA A 54 -4.43 -11.00 -26.31
N ARG A 55 -3.26 -10.42 -26.60
CA ARG A 55 -2.61 -10.45 -27.91
C ARG A 55 -1.82 -11.74 -28.17
N GLY A 56 -1.88 -12.72 -27.26
CA GLY A 56 -1.21 -14.00 -27.38
C GLY A 56 0.24 -14.01 -26.91
N MET A 57 0.70 -12.97 -26.22
CA MET A 57 2.00 -13.00 -25.53
C MET A 57 1.95 -13.93 -24.32
N SER A 58 3.01 -14.70 -24.09
CA SER A 58 3.07 -15.56 -22.91
C SER A 58 3.02 -14.73 -21.62
N PRO A 59 2.40 -15.24 -20.53
CA PRO A 59 2.34 -14.53 -19.24
C PRO A 59 3.71 -14.04 -18.75
N ASP A 60 4.75 -14.88 -18.88
CA ASP A 60 6.11 -14.56 -18.41
C ASP A 60 6.74 -13.43 -19.22
N GLU A 61 6.58 -13.44 -20.55
CA GLU A 61 7.06 -12.35 -21.41
C GLU A 61 6.28 -11.06 -21.17
N ALA A 62 4.96 -11.14 -21.00
CA ALA A 62 4.12 -9.99 -20.71
C ALA A 62 4.47 -9.34 -19.38
N ALA A 63 4.71 -10.14 -18.32
CA ALA A 63 5.13 -9.65 -17.02
C ALA A 63 6.51 -8.98 -17.09
N THR A 64 7.48 -9.60 -17.78
CA THR A 64 8.83 -9.06 -17.96
C THR A 64 8.79 -7.72 -18.72
N LYS A 65 7.96 -7.63 -19.75
CA LYS A 65 7.80 -6.42 -20.56
C LYS A 65 7.15 -5.29 -19.76
N VAL A 66 6.05 -5.55 -19.06
CA VAL A 66 5.40 -4.55 -18.20
C VAL A 66 6.34 -4.10 -17.08
N PHE A 67 7.08 -5.01 -16.47
CA PHE A 67 8.02 -4.69 -15.41
C PHE A 67 9.18 -3.82 -15.90
N SER A 68 9.78 -4.16 -17.06
CA SER A 68 10.84 -3.34 -17.66
C SER A 68 10.36 -1.95 -18.09
N GLU A 69 9.15 -1.84 -18.64
CA GLU A 69 8.56 -0.56 -19.03
C GLU A 69 8.26 0.35 -17.82
N HIS A 70 7.81 -0.21 -16.69
CA HIS A 70 7.43 0.58 -15.51
C HIS A 70 8.57 0.78 -14.50
N TYR A 71 9.49 -0.17 -14.36
CA TYR A 71 10.52 -0.17 -13.30
C TYR A 71 11.95 -0.18 -13.82
N GLY A 72 12.18 -0.41 -15.12
CA GLY A 72 13.53 -0.54 -15.70
C GLY A 72 14.21 0.77 -16.10
N ALA A 73 13.52 1.91 -16.07
CA ALA A 73 14.03 3.21 -16.52
C ALA A 73 14.59 4.09 -15.38
N LYS A 74 15.25 3.50 -14.38
CA LYS A 74 15.94 4.22 -13.30
C LYS A 74 17.44 4.01 -13.33
#